data_AF-A0A1H7ZFC7-F1
#
_entry.id   AF-A0A1H7ZFC7-F1
#
_cell.length_a   1.000
_cell.length_b   1.000
_cell.length_c   1.000
_cell.angle_alpha   90.00
_cell.angle_beta   90.00
_cell.angle_gamma   90.00
#
_symmetry.space_group_name_H-M   'P 1'
#
loop_
_entity.id
_entity.type
_entity.pdbx_description
1 polymer ?
#
loop_
_entity_poly.entity_id
_entity_poly.type
_entity_poly.pdbx_seq_one_letter_code
_entity_poly.pdbx_strand_id
1 'polypeptide(L)'
;MSFPREVTIIDNLVDSIRYHYGKVVEFDSLLVIARNDLETKNIPYDPNGLVFFGTGDPTVGESVTSHHITKSQYVFNISREGPNIVWARSAAIICIFESWEHVARNAIAKYMNRERTKITRPVWGDLRNLRNACAHGDRKLRKQLEVFDFFDVGNVVDFSGEQFEIVTNCLLADCEEMALDIFGVYRKYPFKQTLI
;
A
#
# COMPACT_ATOMS: atom_id res chain seq x y z
N MET A 1 30.80 -14.37 0.36
CA MET A 1 31.03 -12.91 0.33
C MET A 1 29.97 -12.26 1.19
N SER A 2 30.33 -11.65 2.32
CA SER A 2 29.40 -10.77 3.03
C SER A 2 29.37 -9.44 2.29
N PHE A 3 28.19 -8.98 1.87
CA PHE A 3 28.05 -7.63 1.36
C PHE A 3 28.38 -6.62 2.46
N PRO A 4 28.83 -5.41 2.10
CA PRO A 4 28.97 -4.32 3.07
C PRO A 4 27.67 -4.15 3.85
N ARG A 5 27.76 -3.94 5.17
CA ARG A 5 26.61 -3.78 6.07
C ARG A 5 25.67 -2.66 5.59
N GLU A 6 26.17 -1.76 4.78
CA GLU A 6 25.51 -0.58 4.25
C GLU A 6 24.55 -0.89 3.10
N VAL A 7 24.80 -1.94 2.30
CA VAL A 7 23.87 -2.40 1.26
C VAL A 7 22.57 -2.94 1.88
N THR A 8 22.64 -3.40 3.13
CA THR A 8 21.44 -3.88 3.86
C THR A 8 20.41 -2.79 4.08
N ILE A 9 20.79 -1.50 4.04
CA ILE A 9 19.84 -0.39 4.22
C ILE A 9 18.84 -0.36 3.06
N ILE A 10 19.33 -0.45 1.82
CA ILE A 10 18.47 -0.46 0.63
C ILE A 10 17.72 -1.78 0.52
N ASP A 11 18.38 -2.92 0.78
CA ASP A 11 17.73 -4.22 0.77
C ASP A 11 16.54 -4.27 1.76
N ASN A 12 16.69 -3.75 2.98
CA ASN A 12 15.61 -3.66 3.96
C ASN A 12 14.46 -2.75 3.50
N LEU A 13 14.77 -1.64 2.82
CA LEU A 13 13.75 -0.76 2.26
C LEU A 13 12.96 -1.45 1.13
N VAL A 14 13.67 -2.16 0.25
CA VAL A 14 13.07 -2.98 -0.82
C VAL A 14 12.17 -4.07 -0.24
N ASP A 15 12.63 -4.76 0.80
CA ASP A 15 11.84 -5.77 1.47
C ASP A 15 10.58 -5.19 2.12
N SER A 16 10.67 -3.98 2.70
CA SER A 16 9.49 -3.26 3.21
C SER A 16 8.49 -2.91 2.09
N ILE A 17 8.97 -2.38 0.97
CA ILE A 17 8.12 -2.08 -0.21
C ILE A 17 7.39 -3.34 -0.67
N ARG A 18 8.14 -4.44 -0.86
CA ARG A 18 7.58 -5.72 -1.31
C ARG A 18 6.62 -6.32 -0.31
N TYR A 19 6.93 -6.23 0.98
CA TYR A 19 6.06 -6.71 2.05
C TYR A 19 4.71 -6.01 2.00
N HIS A 20 4.70 -4.67 1.98
CA HIS A 20 3.45 -3.91 1.99
C HIS A 20 2.66 -4.07 0.69
N TYR A 21 3.32 -4.15 -0.46
CA TYR A 21 2.66 -4.51 -1.71
C TYR A 21 2.03 -5.93 -1.63
N GLY A 22 2.80 -6.91 -1.17
CA GLY A 22 2.33 -8.29 -1.02
C GLY A 22 1.11 -8.39 -0.10
N LYS A 23 1.05 -7.59 0.96
CA LYS A 23 -0.13 -7.51 1.84
C LYS A 23 -1.36 -6.92 1.17
N VAL A 24 -1.20 -5.96 0.27
CA VAL A 24 -2.32 -5.45 -0.53
C VAL A 24 -2.83 -6.53 -1.49
N VAL A 25 -1.93 -7.28 -2.15
CA VAL A 25 -2.29 -8.36 -3.07
C VAL A 25 -2.98 -9.53 -2.35
N GLU A 26 -2.45 -9.93 -1.20
CA GLU A 26 -3.06 -10.95 -0.34
C GLU A 26 -4.49 -10.52 0.06
N PHE A 27 -4.65 -9.26 0.48
CA PHE A 27 -5.95 -8.72 0.85
C PHE A 27 -6.93 -8.67 -0.34
N ASP A 28 -6.49 -8.23 -1.52
CA ASP A 28 -7.32 -8.23 -2.73
C ASP A 28 -7.81 -9.65 -3.09
N SER A 29 -6.93 -10.64 -2.97
CA SER A 29 -7.27 -12.05 -3.20
C SER A 29 -8.35 -12.54 -2.24
N LEU A 30 -8.29 -12.13 -0.97
CA LEU A 30 -9.33 -12.45 0.03
C LEU A 30 -10.67 -11.78 -0.30
N LEU A 31 -10.65 -10.54 -0.82
CA LEU A 31 -11.88 -9.86 -1.26
C LEU A 31 -12.52 -10.56 -2.47
N VAL A 32 -11.71 -11.08 -3.41
CA VAL A 32 -12.19 -11.88 -4.54
C VAL A 32 -12.84 -13.17 -4.06
N ILE A 33 -12.20 -13.90 -3.15
CA ILE A 33 -12.77 -15.13 -2.56
C ILE A 33 -14.10 -14.81 -1.88
N ALA A 34 -14.15 -13.77 -1.05
CA ALA A 34 -15.36 -13.36 -0.35
C ALA A 34 -16.51 -13.01 -1.33
N ARG A 35 -16.18 -12.40 -2.47
CA ARG A 35 -17.16 -12.09 -3.52
C ARG A 35 -17.69 -13.35 -4.21
N ASN A 36 -16.81 -14.25 -4.61
CA ASN A 36 -17.18 -15.51 -5.24
C ASN A 36 -18.06 -16.37 -4.32
N ASP A 37 -17.79 -16.35 -3.01
CA ASP A 37 -18.61 -17.03 -2.00
C ASP A 37 -20.03 -16.47 -1.90
N LEU A 38 -20.23 -15.17 -2.16
CA LEU A 38 -21.57 -14.58 -2.21
C LEU A 38 -22.33 -14.97 -3.48
N GLU A 39 -21.61 -15.08 -4.61
CA GLU A 39 -22.21 -15.37 -5.91
C GLU A 39 -22.54 -16.86 -6.09
N THR A 40 -21.74 -17.76 -5.51
CA THR A 40 -21.89 -19.21 -5.66
C THR A 40 -22.91 -19.83 -4.71
N LYS A 41 -23.27 -19.15 -3.63
CA LYS A 41 -24.36 -19.59 -2.75
C LYS A 41 -25.67 -19.32 -3.49
N ASN A 42 -26.36 -20.39 -3.91
CA ASN A 42 -27.69 -20.41 -4.54
C ASN A 42 -28.83 -19.88 -3.63
N ILE A 43 -28.56 -18.82 -2.87
CA ILE A 43 -29.49 -18.12 -2.01
C ILE A 43 -29.99 -16.91 -2.81
N PRO A 44 -31.30 -16.70 -2.94
CA PRO A 44 -31.83 -15.50 -3.59
C PRO A 44 -31.17 -14.24 -3.04
N TYR A 45 -30.58 -13.43 -3.92
CA TYR A 45 -29.91 -12.22 -3.52
C TYR A 45 -30.93 -11.16 -3.08
N ASP A 46 -30.92 -10.85 -1.79
CA ASP A 46 -31.64 -9.71 -1.22
C ASP A 46 -30.63 -8.58 -0.93
N PRO A 47 -30.62 -7.48 -1.71
CA PRO A 47 -29.68 -6.37 -1.51
C PRO A 47 -29.85 -5.67 -0.15
N ASN A 48 -31.02 -5.80 0.48
CA ASN A 48 -31.35 -5.23 1.79
C ASN A 48 -31.09 -6.21 2.94
N GLY A 49 -30.80 -7.47 2.62
CA GLY A 49 -30.42 -8.46 3.61
C GLY A 49 -29.21 -7.99 4.40
N LEU A 50 -29.20 -8.24 5.71
CA LEU A 50 -28.14 -7.76 6.60
C LEU A 50 -26.98 -8.75 6.68
N VAL A 51 -25.76 -8.21 6.72
CA VAL A 51 -24.53 -8.91 7.06
C VAL A 51 -24.11 -8.40 8.43
N PHE A 52 -23.94 -9.33 9.38
CA PHE A 52 -23.57 -9.02 10.76
C PHE A 52 -22.09 -9.34 10.98
N PHE A 53 -21.39 -8.45 11.67
CA PHE A 53 -20.01 -8.62 12.10
C PHE A 53 -19.95 -8.62 13.62
N GLY A 54 -19.20 -9.55 14.18
CA GLY A 54 -19.15 -9.76 15.62
C GLY A 54 -18.12 -10.79 16.02
N THR A 55 -18.13 -11.12 17.31
CA THR A 55 -17.31 -12.19 17.89
C THR A 55 -18.21 -13.30 18.42
N GLY A 56 -17.76 -14.56 18.26
CA GLY A 56 -18.53 -15.74 18.63
C GLY A 56 -19.33 -16.32 17.45
N ASP A 57 -19.78 -17.55 17.59
CA ASP A 57 -20.63 -18.20 16.60
C ASP A 57 -22.06 -17.64 16.71
N PRO A 58 -22.63 -17.08 15.63
CA PRO A 58 -23.95 -16.45 15.67
C PRO A 58 -25.10 -17.42 15.99
N THR A 59 -24.84 -18.73 16.00
CA THR A 59 -25.81 -19.77 16.34
C THR A 59 -25.82 -20.13 17.83
N VAL A 60 -24.86 -19.64 18.61
CA VAL A 60 -24.82 -19.79 20.07
C VAL A 60 -25.13 -18.47 20.77
N GLY A 61 -25.86 -18.54 21.89
CA GLY A 61 -26.39 -17.38 22.62
C GLY A 61 -25.34 -16.43 23.22
N GLU A 62 -24.05 -16.70 23.03
CA GLU A 62 -22.93 -15.88 23.48
C GLU A 62 -22.35 -14.96 22.39
N SER A 63 -22.94 -14.95 21.19
CA SER A 63 -22.46 -14.07 20.11
C SER A 63 -22.65 -12.59 20.45
N VAL A 64 -21.63 -11.78 20.18
CA VAL A 64 -21.68 -10.32 20.32
C VAL A 64 -21.64 -9.71 18.94
N THR A 65 -22.75 -9.12 18.52
CA THR A 65 -22.81 -8.34 17.27
C THR A 65 -22.26 -6.94 17.53
N SER A 66 -21.23 -6.56 16.77
CA SER A 66 -20.59 -5.24 16.90
C SER A 66 -21.09 -4.27 15.84
N HIS A 67 -21.39 -4.76 14.63
CA HIS A 67 -21.76 -3.93 13.50
C HIS A 67 -22.60 -4.73 12.50
N HIS A 68 -23.42 -4.05 11.70
CA HIS A 68 -24.13 -4.64 10.57
C HIS A 68 -24.17 -3.68 9.39
N ILE A 69 -24.21 -4.23 8.19
CA ILE A 69 -24.42 -3.48 6.93
C ILE A 69 -25.38 -4.25 6.03
N THR A 70 -25.88 -3.61 4.99
CA THR A 70 -26.63 -4.30 3.94
C THR A 70 -25.70 -5.14 3.08
N LYS A 71 -26.21 -6.22 2.48
CA LYS A 71 -25.49 -7.04 1.49
C LYS A 71 -24.99 -6.20 0.31
N SER A 72 -25.79 -5.23 -0.15
CA SER A 72 -25.37 -4.26 -1.18
C SER A 72 -24.15 -3.44 -0.75
N GLN A 73 -24.15 -2.92 0.48
CA GLN A 73 -23.00 -2.19 1.02
C GLN A 73 -21.77 -3.09 1.20
N TYR A 74 -21.97 -4.33 1.64
CA TYR A 74 -20.88 -5.30 1.77
C TYR A 74 -20.23 -5.57 0.42
N VAL A 75 -21.03 -5.88 -0.61
CA VAL A 75 -20.55 -6.12 -1.99
C VAL A 75 -19.80 -4.90 -2.54
N PHE A 76 -20.33 -3.69 -2.31
CA PHE A 76 -19.65 -2.46 -2.71
C PHE A 76 -18.28 -2.31 -2.03
N ASN A 77 -18.23 -2.53 -0.71
CA ASN A 77 -17.00 -2.41 0.09
C ASN A 77 -15.91 -3.38 -0.36
N ILE A 78 -16.27 -4.60 -0.75
CA ILE A 78 -15.34 -5.66 -1.20
C ILE A 78 -15.13 -5.70 -2.72
N SER A 79 -15.67 -4.73 -3.46
CA SER A 79 -15.48 -4.67 -4.92
C SER A 79 -14.01 -4.41 -5.29
N ARG A 80 -13.62 -4.72 -6.54
CA ARG A 80 -12.20 -4.69 -7.00
C ARG A 80 -11.53 -3.33 -6.84
N GLU A 81 -12.33 -2.27 -6.86
CA GLU A 81 -11.89 -0.89 -6.63
C GLU A 81 -12.72 -0.25 -5.50
N GLY A 82 -13.21 -1.10 -4.59
CA GLY A 82 -14.05 -0.70 -3.48
C GLY A 82 -13.27 -0.01 -2.35
N PRO A 83 -13.99 0.62 -1.41
CA PRO A 83 -13.39 1.31 -0.28
C PRO A 83 -12.34 0.50 0.49
N ASN A 84 -12.54 -0.81 0.69
CA ASN A 84 -11.62 -1.62 1.49
C ASN A 84 -10.24 -1.74 0.84
N ILE A 85 -10.17 -2.05 -0.46
CA ILE A 85 -8.89 -2.21 -1.15
C ILE A 85 -8.20 -0.86 -1.36
N VAL A 86 -8.97 0.21 -1.59
CA VAL A 86 -8.45 1.58 -1.65
C VAL A 86 -7.82 2.01 -0.32
N TRP A 87 -8.44 1.66 0.80
CA TRP A 87 -7.86 1.88 2.13
C TRP A 87 -6.61 1.05 2.36
N ALA A 88 -6.58 -0.22 1.95
CA ALA A 88 -5.40 -1.06 2.06
C ALA A 88 -4.19 -0.49 1.28
N ARG A 89 -4.41 -0.03 0.04
CA ARG A 89 -3.39 0.65 -0.78
C ARG A 89 -2.91 1.94 -0.11
N SER A 90 -3.83 2.74 0.43
CA SER A 90 -3.52 3.97 1.15
C SER A 90 -2.67 3.70 2.40
N ALA A 91 -3.00 2.66 3.16
CA ALA A 91 -2.23 2.23 4.33
C ALA A 91 -0.81 1.76 3.93
N ALA A 92 -0.68 1.01 2.84
CA ALA A 92 0.62 0.58 2.32
C ALA A 92 1.50 1.78 1.95
N ILE A 93 0.96 2.81 1.26
CA ILE A 93 1.68 4.05 0.95
C ILE A 93 2.22 4.72 2.22
N ILE A 94 1.40 4.79 3.27
CA ILE A 94 1.82 5.35 4.56
C ILE A 94 2.98 4.52 5.12
N CYS A 95 2.84 3.20 5.27
CA CYS A 95 3.87 2.35 5.87
C CYS A 95 5.19 2.35 5.09
N ILE A 96 5.13 2.36 3.75
CA ILE A 96 6.32 2.44 2.89
C ILE A 96 7.03 3.79 3.11
N PHE A 97 6.28 4.88 3.16
CA PHE A 97 6.86 6.20 3.44
C PHE A 97 7.53 6.26 4.81
N GLU A 98 6.90 5.71 5.85
CA GLU A 98 7.48 5.67 7.19
C GLU A 98 8.80 4.86 7.22
N SER A 99 8.86 3.74 6.49
CA SER A 99 10.10 2.95 6.32
C SER A 99 11.22 3.76 5.67
N TRP A 100 10.90 4.55 4.66
CA TRP A 100 11.86 5.47 4.05
C TRP A 100 12.31 6.57 5.03
N GLU A 101 11.37 7.34 5.56
CA GLU A 101 11.66 8.58 6.28
C GLU A 101 12.35 8.35 7.63
N HIS A 102 11.98 7.27 8.32
CA HIS A 102 12.47 6.98 9.67
C HIS A 102 13.58 5.93 9.73
N VAL A 103 13.66 5.02 8.76
CA VAL A 103 14.68 3.95 8.75
C VAL A 103 15.75 4.25 7.71
N ALA A 104 15.40 4.17 6.42
CA ALA A 104 16.39 4.18 5.35
C ALA A 104 17.06 5.55 5.18
N ARG A 105 16.29 6.64 5.08
CA ARG A 105 16.81 8.01 4.89
C ARG A 105 17.74 8.43 6.02
N ASN A 106 17.39 8.05 7.25
CA ASN A 106 18.21 8.27 8.45
C ASN A 106 19.55 7.52 8.37
N ALA A 107 19.51 6.25 7.99
CA ALA A 107 20.71 5.42 7.89
C ALA A 107 21.63 5.90 6.75
N ILE A 108 21.05 6.25 5.59
CA ILE A 108 21.78 6.84 4.45
C ILE A 108 22.44 8.16 4.85
N ALA A 109 21.72 9.05 5.53
CA ALA A 109 22.26 10.34 5.97
C ALA A 109 23.49 10.17 6.87
N LYS A 110 23.42 9.23 7.83
CA LYS A 110 24.56 8.86 8.68
C LYS A 110 25.72 8.30 7.89
N TYR A 111 25.46 7.39 6.95
CA TYR A 111 26.49 6.80 6.08
C TYR A 111 27.22 7.87 5.25
N MET A 112 26.48 8.80 4.65
CA MET A 112 27.06 9.85 3.82
C MET A 112 27.66 11.01 4.62
N ASN A 113 27.56 10.99 5.95
CA ASN A 113 27.89 12.11 6.83
C ASN A 113 27.23 13.43 6.38
N ARG A 114 25.93 13.36 6.07
CA ARG A 114 25.11 14.50 5.62
C ARG A 114 23.88 14.65 6.50
N GLU A 115 23.33 15.87 6.52
CA GLU A 115 22.02 16.08 7.12
C GLU A 115 20.93 15.30 6.37
N ARG A 116 20.01 14.71 7.12
CA ARG A 116 18.87 13.94 6.57
C ARG A 116 18.05 14.73 5.55
N THR A 117 17.85 16.02 5.81
CA THR A 117 17.12 16.95 4.93
C THR A 117 17.77 17.11 3.56
N LYS A 118 19.07 16.83 3.44
CA LYS A 118 19.84 16.88 2.18
C LYS A 118 19.77 15.58 1.38
N ILE A 119 19.24 14.50 1.96
CA ILE A 119 18.96 13.27 1.23
C ILE A 119 17.58 13.44 0.60
N THR A 120 17.52 13.89 -0.64
CA THR A 120 16.28 14.19 -1.37
C THR A 120 16.24 13.40 -2.66
N ARG A 121 15.09 12.81 -2.98
CA ARG A 121 14.82 12.12 -4.24
C ARG A 121 13.37 12.41 -4.67
N PRO A 122 13.10 12.73 -5.95
CA PRO A 122 11.78 13.13 -6.44
C PRO A 122 10.66 12.15 -6.07
N VAL A 123 10.85 10.85 -6.34
CA VAL A 123 9.82 9.81 -6.12
C VAL A 123 9.39 9.72 -4.64
N TRP A 124 10.33 9.88 -3.71
CA TRP A 124 10.05 9.89 -2.28
C TRP A 124 9.44 11.21 -1.80
N GLY A 125 9.77 12.31 -2.49
CA GLY A 125 9.12 13.61 -2.32
C GLY A 125 7.65 13.57 -2.67
N ASP A 126 7.31 12.87 -3.76
CA ASP A 126 5.94 12.60 -4.17
C ASP A 126 5.23 11.61 -3.24
N LEU A 127 5.91 10.54 -2.83
CA LEU A 127 5.35 9.59 -1.87
C LEU A 127 4.94 10.26 -0.55
N ARG A 128 5.70 11.26 -0.09
CA ARG A 128 5.32 12.10 1.06
C ARG A 128 4.01 12.85 0.82
N ASN A 129 3.83 13.43 -0.36
CA ASN A 129 2.61 14.17 -0.72
C ASN A 129 1.41 13.21 -0.78
N LEU A 130 1.59 12.04 -1.39
CA LEU A 130 0.60 10.97 -1.44
C LEU A 130 0.24 10.48 -0.03
N ARG A 131 1.23 10.20 0.81
CA ARG A 131 1.05 9.81 2.22
C ARG A 131 0.22 10.84 2.99
N ASN A 132 0.51 12.13 2.80
CA ASN A 132 -0.28 13.19 3.43
C ASN A 132 -1.73 13.17 2.95
N ALA A 133 -1.98 13.00 1.65
CA ALA A 133 -3.33 12.82 1.15
C ALA A 133 -4.01 11.59 1.80
N CYS A 134 -3.38 10.42 1.76
CA CYS A 134 -3.91 9.18 2.37
C CYS A 134 -4.24 9.30 3.86
N ALA A 135 -3.45 10.05 4.63
CA ALA A 135 -3.62 10.19 6.07
C ALA A 135 -4.70 11.22 6.47
N HIS A 136 -5.10 12.12 5.57
CA HIS A 136 -6.12 13.13 5.85
C HIS A 136 -7.52 12.66 5.44
N GLY A 137 -8.54 13.07 6.21
CA GLY A 137 -9.92 12.63 5.98
C GLY A 137 -10.53 13.08 4.64
N ASP A 138 -10.06 14.18 4.05
CA ASP A 138 -10.50 14.64 2.72
C ASP A 138 -9.80 13.92 1.56
N ARG A 139 -8.67 13.25 1.85
CA ARG A 139 -7.84 12.51 0.92
C ARG A 139 -7.38 13.29 -0.30
N LYS A 140 -7.32 14.62 -0.20
CA LYS A 140 -7.00 15.49 -1.34
C LYS A 140 -5.51 15.73 -1.51
N LEU A 141 -5.04 15.64 -2.76
CA LEU A 141 -3.69 16.02 -3.12
C LEU A 141 -3.53 17.55 -3.00
N ARG A 142 -2.53 18.02 -2.26
CA ARG A 142 -2.32 19.45 -2.01
C ARG A 142 -1.18 20.08 -2.82
N LYS A 143 -0.35 19.25 -3.44
CA LYS A 143 0.83 19.68 -4.18
C LYS A 143 0.96 18.85 -5.44
N GLN A 144 1.44 19.49 -6.51
CA GLN A 144 1.76 18.79 -7.74
C GLN A 144 2.86 17.75 -7.46
N LEU A 145 2.68 16.58 -8.04
CA LEU A 145 3.66 15.51 -8.03
C LEU A 145 4.64 15.71 -9.19
N GLU A 146 5.92 15.43 -8.95
CA GLU A 146 7.02 15.61 -9.91
C GLU A 146 7.20 14.40 -10.83
N VAL A 147 7.00 13.20 -10.29
CA VAL A 147 7.21 11.91 -10.97
C VAL A 147 5.89 11.27 -11.37
N PHE A 148 4.87 11.34 -10.51
CA PHE A 148 3.58 10.70 -10.77
C PHE A 148 2.58 11.68 -11.39
N ASP A 149 2.09 11.40 -12.60
CA ASP A 149 1.23 12.31 -13.36
C ASP A 149 -0.27 11.95 -13.33
N PHE A 150 -0.64 10.89 -12.61
CA PHE A 150 -2.01 10.39 -12.56
C PHE A 150 -2.96 11.12 -11.58
N PHE A 151 -2.46 12.06 -10.77
CA PHE A 151 -3.29 12.84 -9.84
C PHE A 151 -3.11 14.34 -10.01
N ASP A 152 -4.22 15.05 -10.20
CA ASP A 152 -4.26 16.50 -10.15
C ASP A 152 -4.37 17.04 -8.73
N VAL A 153 -3.84 18.24 -8.51
CA VAL A 153 -4.01 18.96 -7.26
C VAL A 153 -5.49 19.25 -6.99
N GLY A 154 -5.93 18.99 -5.76
CA GLY A 154 -7.31 19.18 -5.30
C GLY A 154 -8.20 17.94 -5.44
N ASN A 155 -7.76 16.93 -6.21
CA ASN A 155 -8.49 15.68 -6.39
C ASN A 155 -8.23 14.70 -5.24
N VAL A 156 -9.21 13.81 -5.04
CA VAL A 156 -9.10 12.69 -4.09
C VAL A 156 -8.08 11.69 -4.62
N VAL A 157 -7.19 11.25 -3.74
CA VAL A 157 -6.18 10.23 -4.03
C VAL A 157 -6.78 8.86 -3.73
N ASP A 158 -7.38 8.26 -4.76
CA ASP A 158 -7.86 6.88 -4.79
C ASP A 158 -7.01 6.07 -5.77
N PHE A 159 -6.14 5.21 -5.24
CA PHE A 159 -5.28 4.37 -6.07
C PHE A 159 -6.08 3.25 -6.70
N SER A 160 -6.07 3.18 -8.04
CA SER A 160 -6.37 1.94 -8.75
C SER A 160 -5.27 0.89 -8.50
N GLY A 161 -5.55 -0.37 -8.82
CA GLY A 161 -4.52 -1.43 -8.74
C GLY A 161 -3.29 -1.10 -9.59
N GLU A 162 -3.51 -0.62 -10.80
CA GLU A 162 -2.46 -0.23 -11.75
C GLU A 162 -1.63 0.96 -11.23
N GLN A 163 -2.28 2.01 -10.72
CA GLN A 163 -1.58 3.16 -10.16
C GLN A 163 -0.72 2.77 -8.95
N PHE A 164 -1.23 1.89 -8.09
CA PHE A 164 -0.47 1.39 -6.94
C PHE A 164 0.75 0.57 -7.38
N GLU A 165 0.60 -0.26 -8.41
CA GLU A 165 1.71 -1.01 -9.01
C GLU A 165 2.77 -0.07 -9.62
N ILE A 166 2.36 0.94 -10.38
CA ILE A 166 3.26 1.96 -10.95
C ILE A 166 4.08 2.64 -9.85
N VAL A 167 3.43 3.12 -8.79
CA VAL A 167 4.13 3.74 -7.63
C VAL A 167 5.16 2.78 -7.06
N THR A 168 4.77 1.54 -6.81
CA THR A 168 5.65 0.54 -6.20
C THR A 168 6.87 0.23 -7.09
N ASN A 169 6.66 0.12 -8.41
CA ASN A 169 7.73 -0.08 -9.38
C ASN A 169 8.70 1.11 -9.44
N CYS A 170 8.19 2.34 -9.45
CA CYS A 170 9.04 3.54 -9.41
C CYS A 170 9.89 3.61 -8.13
N LEU A 171 9.32 3.24 -6.98
CA LEU A 171 10.08 3.20 -5.72
C LEU A 171 11.19 2.15 -5.74
N LEU A 172 10.93 0.97 -6.32
CA LEU A 172 11.95 -0.07 -6.48
C LEU A 172 13.05 0.35 -7.45
N ALA A 173 12.70 0.99 -8.56
CA ALA A 173 13.67 1.52 -9.52
C ALA A 173 14.58 2.58 -8.86
N ASP A 174 14.01 3.50 -8.08
CA ASP A 174 14.82 4.49 -7.34
C ASP A 174 15.69 3.83 -6.25
N CYS A 175 15.26 2.71 -5.65
CA CYS A 175 16.14 1.91 -4.79
C CYS A 175 17.33 1.30 -5.55
N GLU A 176 17.15 0.85 -6.79
CA GLU A 176 18.26 0.39 -7.65
C GLU A 176 19.26 1.53 -7.92
N GLU A 177 18.74 2.71 -8.28
CA GLU A 177 19.55 3.91 -8.50
C GLU A 177 20.28 4.32 -7.21
N MET A 178 19.61 4.33 -6.06
CA MET A 178 20.25 4.63 -4.77
C MET A 178 21.37 3.65 -4.43
N ALA A 179 21.19 2.35 -4.71
CA ALA A 179 22.23 1.35 -4.48
C ALA A 179 23.50 1.67 -5.27
N LEU A 180 23.33 2.10 -6.53
CA LEU A 180 24.44 2.48 -7.39
C LEU A 180 25.05 3.84 -7.00
N ASP A 181 24.23 4.88 -6.89
CA ASP A 181 24.64 6.27 -6.65
C ASP A 181 25.36 6.45 -5.31
N ILE A 182 24.86 5.78 -4.26
CA ILE A 182 25.30 6.00 -2.88
C ILE A 182 26.37 5.00 -2.47
N PHE A 183 26.22 3.74 -2.86
CA PHE A 183 27.08 2.64 -2.39
C PHE A 183 27.99 2.08 -3.49
N GLY A 184 27.85 2.52 -4.75
CA GLY A 184 28.63 1.99 -5.88
C GLY A 184 28.31 0.53 -6.20
N VAL A 185 27.13 0.04 -5.80
CA VAL A 185 26.74 -1.37 -5.97
C VAL A 185 25.60 -1.47 -6.96
N TYR A 186 25.84 -2.19 -8.06
CA TYR A 186 24.77 -2.53 -8.98
C TYR A 186 23.88 -3.63 -8.39
N ARG A 187 22.61 -3.28 -8.14
CA ARG A 187 21.57 -4.19 -7.66
C ARG A 187 20.33 -3.99 -8.51
N LYS A 188 19.77 -5.11 -8.99
CA LYS A 188 18.42 -5.12 -9.57
C LYS A 188 17.44 -5.64 -8.53
N TYR A 189 16.33 -4.95 -8.39
CA TYR A 189 15.20 -5.28 -7.55
C TYR A 189 13.95 -5.50 -8.42
N PRO A 190 13.98 -6.47 -9.37
CA PRO A 190 12.84 -6.70 -10.22
C PRO A 190 11.62 -7.03 -9.36
N PHE A 191 10.46 -6.56 -9.78
CA PHE A 191 9.22 -7.17 -9.33
C PHE A 191 9.24 -8.60 -9.83
N LYS A 192 9.32 -9.57 -8.91
CA LYS A 192 8.89 -10.92 -9.27
C LYS A 192 7.39 -10.79 -9.45
N GLN A 193 6.91 -10.83 -10.70
CA GLN A 193 5.49 -11.07 -10.94
C GLN A 193 5.16 -12.34 -10.17
N THR A 194 4.47 -12.19 -9.05
CA THR A 194 3.86 -13.32 -8.39
C THR A 194 2.78 -13.76 -9.37
N LEU A 195 3.03 -14.86 -10.07
CA LEU A 195 2.02 -15.58 -10.81
C LEU A 195 0.90 -15.88 -9.80
N ILE A 196 -0.20 -15.16 -9.91
CA ILE A 196 -1.48 -15.54 -9.30
C ILE A 196 -2.28 -16.24 -10.39
#